data_AF-A0A8S9JWA7-F1
#
_entry.id   AF-A0A8S9JWA7-F1
#
_cell.length_a   1.000
_cell.length_b   1.000
_cell.length_c   1.000
_cell.angle_alpha   90.00
_cell.angle_beta   90.00
_cell.angle_gamma   90.00
#
_symmetry.space_group_name_H-M   'P 1'
#
loop_
_entity.id
_entity.type
_entity.pdbx_description
1 polymer ?
#
loop_
_entity_poly.entity_id
_entity_poly.type
_entity_poly.pdbx_seq_one_letter_code
_entity_poly.pdbx_strand_id
1 'polypeptide(L)'
;MVGQLEIEKHMHAHAVYGPTYPFVEDIISKAVAEAQAWEDTNLGKKKAQKKGPPGNSRSQHSLYCWINGAWQESSKTGRMRWIIKNGEGAVLCRSSSNMTYVGSALIAEALAMRDALKQALTLIKPPHLLGLSGPHLYPL
;
A
#
# COMPACT_ATOMS: atom_id res chain seq x y z
N MET A 1 -4.29 42.84 -2.69
CA MET A 1 -3.82 43.12 -1.32
C MET A 1 -3.07 41.91 -0.82
N VAL A 2 -1.80 42.13 -0.50
CA VAL A 2 -0.92 41.22 0.24
C VAL A 2 -1.19 41.43 1.73
N GLY A 3 -1.09 40.37 2.54
CA GLY A 3 -1.22 40.47 4.00
C GLY A 3 -0.83 39.17 4.70
N GLN A 4 0.37 39.18 5.27
CA GLN A 4 1.09 38.14 6.00
C GLN A 4 0.80 38.25 7.51
N LEU A 5 0.82 37.12 8.24
CA LEU A 5 1.01 37.05 9.70
C LEU A 5 1.49 35.60 10.01
N GLU A 6 2.79 35.33 10.04
CA GLU A 6 3.69 35.48 11.20
C GLU A 6 3.42 34.40 12.28
N ILE A 7 4.18 33.31 12.19
CA ILE A 7 4.31 32.30 13.24
C ILE A 7 5.71 32.49 13.82
N GLU A 8 5.80 33.25 14.90
CA GLU A 8 6.99 33.31 15.73
C GLU A 8 6.66 32.73 17.12
N LYS A 9 7.67 32.08 17.72
CA LYS A 9 7.83 31.68 19.13
C LYS A 9 7.36 30.23 19.42
N HIS A 10 8.20 29.28 19.82
CA HIS A 10 9.50 29.35 20.50
C HIS A 10 10.35 28.11 20.12
N MET A 11 11.46 28.31 19.42
CA MET A 11 12.55 27.32 19.34
C MET A 11 13.55 27.68 20.43
N HIS A 12 13.42 27.07 21.61
CA HIS A 12 14.49 27.09 22.59
C HIS A 12 15.57 26.12 22.13
N ALA A 13 16.60 26.68 21.49
CA ALA A 13 17.84 25.98 21.19
C ALA A 13 18.57 25.71 22.51
N HIS A 14 18.47 24.48 23.01
CA HIS A 14 19.54 23.90 23.82
C HIS A 14 20.40 23.05 22.88
N ALA A 15 21.52 23.61 22.44
CA ALA A 15 22.61 22.84 21.87
C ALA A 15 23.25 22.02 23.00
N VAL A 16 23.37 20.69 22.82
CA VAL A 16 24.40 19.79 23.40
C VAL A 16 24.14 18.33 22.93
N TYR A 17 25.07 17.83 22.11
CA TYR A 17 25.52 16.43 21.90
C TYR A 17 24.72 15.41 21.06
N GLY A 18 25.13 15.30 19.78
CA GLY A 18 25.27 14.04 19.01
C GLY A 18 23.99 13.31 18.57
N PRO A 19 24.06 12.39 17.59
CA PRO A 19 22.94 11.51 17.29
C PRO A 19 22.79 10.53 18.46
N THR A 20 21.97 10.87 19.45
CA THR A 20 21.49 9.90 20.43
C THR A 20 20.59 8.97 19.65
N TYR A 21 21.13 7.81 19.25
CA TYR A 21 20.33 6.72 18.75
C TYR A 21 19.29 6.42 19.82
N PRO A 22 17.99 6.62 19.55
CA PRO A 22 16.96 6.36 20.54
C PRO A 22 17.12 4.90 20.98
N PHE A 23 17.02 4.66 22.29
CA PHE A 23 17.16 3.31 22.81
C PHE A 23 16.11 2.42 22.15
N VAL A 24 16.40 1.13 21.97
CA VAL A 24 15.50 0.21 21.25
C VAL A 24 14.09 0.24 21.86
N GLU A 25 13.98 0.42 23.17
CA GLU A 25 12.70 0.57 23.87
C GLU A 25 11.92 1.83 23.46
N ASP A 26 12.60 2.96 23.21
CA ASP A 26 11.95 4.19 22.75
C ASP A 26 11.39 4.03 21.34
N ILE A 27 12.14 3.35 20.47
CA ILE A 27 11.72 3.06 19.10
C ILE A 27 10.50 2.13 19.11
N ILE A 28 10.55 1.07 19.92
CA ILE A 28 9.44 0.12 20.06
C ILE A 28 8.22 0.83 20.66
N SER A 29 8.40 1.60 21.74
CA SER A 29 7.31 2.30 22.41
C SER A 29 6.65 3.32 21.50
N LYS A 30 7.44 4.06 20.71
CA LYS A 30 6.91 4.99 19.71
C LYS A 30 6.17 4.28 18.59
N ALA A 31 6.72 3.19 18.05
CA ALA A 31 6.06 2.41 17.00
C ALA A 31 4.72 1.81 17.49
N VAL A 32 4.68 1.32 18.74
CA VAL A 32 3.45 0.82 19.38
C VAL A 32 2.45 1.94 19.56
N ALA A 33 2.87 3.11 20.06
CA ALA A 33 1.99 4.26 20.24
C ALA A 33 1.41 4.78 18.90
N GLU A 34 2.22 4.83 17.84
CA GLU A 34 1.77 5.22 16.51
C GLU A 34 0.80 4.19 15.91
N ALA A 35 1.06 2.88 16.09
CA ALA A 35 0.15 1.81 15.67
C ALA A 35 -1.18 1.88 16.41
N GLN A 36 -1.15 2.10 17.73
CA GLN A 36 -2.34 2.28 18.58
C GLN A 36 -3.15 3.50 18.12
N ALA A 37 -2.51 4.65 17.87
CA ALA A 37 -3.18 5.85 17.40
C ALA A 37 -3.81 5.66 16.00
N TRP A 38 -3.15 4.93 15.10
CA TRP A 38 -3.72 4.54 13.82
C TRP A 38 -4.92 3.59 13.98
N GLU A 39 -4.85 2.66 14.92
CA GLU A 39 -5.97 1.75 15.22
C GLU A 39 -7.17 2.52 15.81
N ASP A 40 -6.94 3.41 16.78
CA ASP A 40 -7.98 4.23 17.42
C ASP A 40 -8.70 5.14 16.41
N THR A 41 -7.94 5.76 15.50
CA THR A 41 -8.52 6.57 14.40
C THR A 41 -9.32 5.75 13.39
N ASN A 42 -9.06 4.44 13.26
CA ASN A 42 -9.85 3.52 12.43
C ASN A 42 -10.99 2.84 13.20
N LEU A 43 -10.88 2.68 14.52
CA LEU A 43 -11.96 2.21 15.40
C LEU A 43 -13.09 3.24 15.52
N GLY A 44 -12.79 4.54 15.37
CA GLY A 44 -13.80 5.59 15.16
C GLY A 44 -14.63 5.39 13.87
N LYS A 45 -14.15 4.56 12.93
CA LYS A 45 -14.91 4.10 11.74
C LYS A 45 -15.57 2.74 11.98
N LYS A 46 -15.89 2.39 13.23
CA LYS A 46 -16.79 1.26 13.55
C LYS A 46 -18.01 1.37 12.65
N LYS A 47 -18.16 0.34 11.83
CA LYS A 47 -19.11 0.12 10.75
C LYS A 47 -20.51 0.67 11.08
N ALA A 48 -20.77 1.92 10.72
CA ALA A 48 -22.11 2.25 10.28
C ALA A 48 -22.28 1.51 8.94
N GLN A 49 -22.83 0.30 8.97
CA GLN A 49 -23.56 -0.21 7.82
C GLN A 49 -24.72 0.76 7.61
N LYS A 50 -24.46 1.88 6.93
CA LYS A 50 -25.51 2.64 6.29
C LYS A 50 -26.11 1.67 5.30
N LYS A 51 -27.35 1.22 5.56
CA LYS A 51 -28.22 0.73 4.49
C LYS A 51 -28.30 1.87 3.50
N GLY A 52 -27.46 1.82 2.47
CA GLY A 52 -27.53 2.76 1.36
C GLY A 52 -28.91 2.66 0.71
N PRO A 53 -29.36 3.71 0.01
CA PRO A 53 -30.60 3.66 -0.75
C PRO A 53 -30.60 2.44 -1.68
N PRO A 54 -31.76 1.79 -1.91
CA PRO A 54 -31.81 0.66 -2.81
C PRO A 54 -31.50 1.13 -4.23
N GLY A 55 -30.52 0.48 -4.87
CA GLY A 55 -30.27 0.64 -6.29
C GLY A 55 -29.27 1.74 -6.64
N ASN A 56 -28.00 1.39 -6.66
CA ASN A 56 -27.23 1.64 -7.86
C ASN A 56 -26.41 0.39 -8.12
N SER A 57 -26.47 -0.15 -9.33
CA SER A 57 -25.70 -1.33 -9.73
C SER A 57 -24.26 -1.12 -9.29
N ARG A 58 -23.80 -1.89 -8.28
CA ARG A 58 -22.36 -1.98 -8.00
C ARG A 58 -21.74 -2.33 -9.34
N SER A 59 -20.90 -1.44 -9.87
CA SER A 59 -20.17 -1.69 -11.10
C SER A 59 -19.70 -3.14 -11.05
N GLN A 60 -20.08 -3.93 -12.06
CA GLN A 60 -19.75 -5.36 -12.18
C GLN A 60 -18.22 -5.60 -12.23
N HIS A 61 -17.42 -4.53 -12.10
CA HIS A 61 -15.97 -4.49 -12.10
C HIS A 61 -15.36 -4.10 -10.75
N SER A 62 -16.03 -4.40 -9.64
CA SER A 62 -15.44 -4.17 -8.30
C SER A 62 -14.34 -5.21 -8.03
N LEU A 63 -13.09 -4.76 -8.07
CA LEU A 63 -11.91 -5.56 -7.74
C LEU A 63 -11.44 -5.25 -6.32
N TYR A 64 -11.12 -6.29 -5.56
CA TYR A 64 -10.55 -6.19 -4.22
C TYR A 64 -9.12 -6.71 -4.24
N CYS A 65 -8.18 -5.95 -3.68
CA CYS A 65 -6.77 -6.33 -3.63
C CYS A 65 -6.27 -6.35 -2.20
N TRP A 66 -5.57 -7.42 -1.84
CA TRP A 66 -4.81 -7.52 -0.59
C TRP A 66 -3.34 -7.60 -0.93
N ILE A 67 -2.54 -6.79 -0.25
CA ILE A 67 -1.11 -6.65 -0.47
C ILE A 67 -0.42 -6.90 0.86
N ASN A 68 0.71 -7.60 0.82
CA ASN A 68 1.55 -7.85 1.98
C ASN A 68 3.01 -7.84 1.56
N GLY A 69 3.78 -6.93 2.13
CA GLY A 69 5.24 -6.94 2.09
C GLY A 69 5.79 -7.50 3.41
N ALA A 70 6.85 -8.30 3.33
CA ALA A 70 7.65 -8.67 4.47
C ALA A 70 9.12 -8.40 4.15
N TRP A 71 9.93 -8.11 5.16
CA TRP A 71 11.34 -7.84 4.97
C TRP A 71 12.14 -8.44 6.11
N GLN A 72 13.28 -9.00 5.76
CA GLN A 72 14.26 -9.55 6.68
C GLN A 72 15.52 -8.71 6.60
N GLU A 73 15.85 -8.04 7.70
CA GLU A 73 16.98 -7.13 7.76
C GLU A 73 18.33 -7.82 7.58
N SER A 74 18.53 -8.97 8.23
CA SER A 74 19.81 -9.70 8.23
C SER A 74 20.24 -10.17 6.85
N SER A 75 19.28 -10.56 6.02
CA SER A 75 19.50 -11.03 4.65
C SER A 75 19.18 -9.96 3.60
N LYS A 76 18.74 -8.77 4.02
CA LYS A 76 18.21 -7.70 3.16
C LYS A 76 17.22 -8.22 2.10
N THR A 77 16.44 -9.23 2.48
CA THR A 77 15.53 -9.94 1.57
C THR A 77 14.10 -9.50 1.87
N GLY A 78 13.39 -9.07 0.84
CA GLY A 78 11.97 -8.79 0.90
C GLY A 78 11.15 -9.94 0.32
N ARG A 79 9.96 -10.14 0.87
CA ARG A 79 8.92 -10.98 0.30
C ARG A 79 7.73 -10.11 -0.05
N MET A 80 7.23 -10.26 -1.26
CA MET A 80 6.12 -9.49 -1.80
C MET A 80 5.00 -10.44 -2.13
N ARG A 81 3.80 -10.14 -1.66
CA ARG A 81 2.61 -10.95 -1.97
C ARG A 81 1.42 -10.05 -2.22
N TRP A 82 0.60 -10.44 -3.19
CA TRP A 82 -0.71 -9.85 -3.38
C TRP A 82 -1.71 -10.87 -3.93
N ILE A 83 -2.99 -10.58 -3.75
CA ILE A 83 -4.11 -11.34 -4.30
C ILE A 83 -5.23 -10.38 -4.72
N ILE A 84 -5.81 -10.62 -5.90
CA ILE A 84 -6.94 -9.85 -6.44
C ILE A 84 -8.16 -10.77 -6.53
N LYS A 85 -9.30 -10.30 -6.03
CA LYS A 85 -10.58 -11.00 -6.10
C LYS A 85 -11.65 -10.13 -6.76
N ASN A 86 -12.66 -10.78 -7.35
CA ASN A 86 -13.87 -10.11 -7.79
C ASN A 86 -14.83 -9.84 -6.60
N GLY A 87 -15.96 -9.19 -6.87
CA GLY A 87 -16.99 -8.91 -5.86
C GLY A 87 -17.71 -10.13 -5.29
N GLU A 88 -17.56 -11.30 -5.91
CA GLU A 88 -18.08 -12.59 -5.43
C GLU A 88 -17.06 -13.32 -4.54
N GLY A 89 -15.84 -12.76 -4.40
CA GLY A 89 -14.76 -13.35 -3.64
C GLY A 89 -13.92 -14.38 -4.41
N ALA A 90 -14.21 -14.60 -5.71
CA ALA A 90 -13.41 -15.46 -6.56
C ALA A 90 -12.03 -14.83 -6.82
N VAL A 91 -10.97 -15.64 -6.69
CA VAL A 91 -9.59 -15.21 -6.92
C VAL A 91 -9.35 -15.09 -8.41
N LEU A 92 -9.07 -13.87 -8.88
CA LEU A 92 -8.75 -13.62 -10.28
C LEU A 92 -7.26 -13.86 -10.54
N CYS A 93 -6.40 -13.39 -9.63
CA CYS A 93 -4.95 -13.59 -9.73
C CYS A 93 -4.28 -13.39 -8.37
N ARG A 94 -3.04 -13.88 -8.27
CA ARG A 94 -2.17 -13.76 -7.10
C ARG A 94 -0.72 -13.84 -7.52
N SER A 95 0.15 -13.19 -6.76
CA SER A 95 1.60 -13.36 -6.90
C SER A 95 2.25 -13.43 -5.53
N SER A 96 3.36 -14.17 -5.47
CA SER A 96 4.27 -14.19 -4.33
C SER A 96 5.68 -14.29 -4.88
N SER A 97 6.52 -13.30 -4.59
CA SER A 97 7.92 -13.28 -5.01
C SER A 97 8.82 -12.93 -3.83
N ASN A 98 10.07 -13.37 -3.93
CA ASN A 98 11.15 -12.95 -3.06
C ASN A 98 12.07 -12.03 -3.86
N MET A 99 12.50 -10.93 -3.27
CA MET A 99 13.47 -10.00 -3.85
C MET A 99 14.64 -9.83 -2.90
N THR A 100 15.85 -9.92 -3.43
CA THR A 100 17.06 -9.52 -2.74
C THR A 100 17.23 -8.01 -2.82
N TYR A 101 18.02 -7.44 -1.89
CA TYR A 101 18.35 -6.02 -1.85
C TYR A 101 17.15 -5.09 -1.65
N VAL A 102 16.18 -5.53 -0.85
CA VAL A 102 15.08 -4.66 -0.43
C VAL A 102 15.55 -3.87 0.80
N GLY A 103 15.40 -2.54 0.76
CA GLY A 103 15.94 -1.66 1.80
C GLY A 103 15.11 -1.59 3.08
N SER A 104 13.83 -1.99 3.04
CA SER A 104 12.92 -1.97 4.19
C SER A 104 11.62 -2.74 3.91
N ALA A 105 10.84 -3.01 4.96
CA ALA A 105 9.48 -3.55 4.84
C ALA A 105 8.58 -2.67 3.97
N LEU A 106 8.66 -1.34 4.13
CA LEU A 106 7.88 -0.38 3.34
C LEU A 106 8.18 -0.47 1.84
N ILE A 107 9.45 -0.67 1.47
CA ILE A 107 9.83 -0.88 0.07
C ILE A 107 9.22 -2.20 -0.45
N ALA A 108 9.23 -3.28 0.34
CA ALA A 108 8.59 -4.54 -0.05
C ALA A 108 7.07 -4.36 -0.30
N GLU A 109 6.38 -3.63 0.58
CA GLU A 109 4.96 -3.33 0.42
C GLU A 109 4.67 -2.49 -0.83
N ALA A 110 5.45 -1.42 -1.06
CA ALA A 110 5.30 -0.56 -2.23
C ALA A 110 5.54 -1.33 -3.54
N LEU A 111 6.54 -2.22 -3.56
CA LEU A 111 6.80 -3.07 -4.71
C LEU A 111 5.65 -4.06 -4.96
N ALA A 112 5.09 -4.66 -3.90
CA ALA A 112 3.94 -5.57 -4.00
C ALA A 112 2.68 -4.83 -4.50
N MET A 113 2.44 -3.61 -4.03
CA MET A 113 1.34 -2.76 -4.49
C MET A 113 1.48 -2.38 -5.96
N ARG A 114 2.68 -1.97 -6.38
CA ARG A 114 2.97 -1.65 -7.78
C ARG A 114 2.67 -2.82 -8.70
N ASP A 115 3.10 -4.02 -8.32
CA ASP A 115 2.89 -5.24 -9.11
C ASP A 115 1.40 -5.61 -9.18
N ALA A 116 0.68 -5.54 -8.06
CA ALA A 116 -0.75 -5.76 -8.01
C ALA A 116 -1.53 -4.78 -8.90
N LEU A 117 -1.18 -3.49 -8.89
CA LEU A 117 -1.82 -2.47 -9.72
C LEU A 117 -1.59 -2.70 -11.21
N LYS A 118 -0.38 -3.10 -11.61
CA LYS A 118 -0.10 -3.48 -13.00
C LYS A 118 -1.02 -4.61 -13.44
N GLN A 119 -1.17 -5.65 -12.62
CA GLN A 119 -2.06 -6.76 -12.92
C GLN A 119 -3.54 -6.35 -12.92
N ALA A 120 -3.97 -5.50 -11.98
CA ALA A 120 -5.33 -4.98 -11.96
C ALA A 120 -5.67 -4.22 -13.25
N LEU A 121 -4.74 -3.42 -13.77
CA LEU A 121 -4.92 -2.70 -15.03
C LEU A 121 -5.13 -3.65 -16.22
N THR A 122 -4.43 -4.80 -16.25
CA THR A 122 -4.66 -5.78 -17.33
C THR A 122 -6.01 -6.50 -17.19
N LEU A 123 -6.52 -6.65 -15.96
CA LEU A 123 -7.84 -7.23 -15.71
C LEU A 123 -8.98 -6.27 -16.06
N ILE A 124 -8.76 -4.97 -15.88
CA ILE A 124 -9.75 -3.93 -16.18
C ILE A 124 -9.79 -3.63 -17.69
N LYS A 125 -8.65 -3.67 -18.38
CA LYS A 125 -8.60 -3.45 -19.82
C LYS A 125 -9.00 -4.73 -20.55
N PRO A 126 -10.06 -4.73 -21.39
CA PRO A 126 -10.35 -5.87 -22.24
C PRO A 126 -9.20 -6.12 -23.23
N PRO A 127 -8.89 -7.39 -23.56
CA PRO A 127 -7.73 -7.75 -24.38
C PRO A 127 -7.71 -7.09 -25.78
N HIS A 128 -8.86 -6.61 -26.27
CA HIS A 128 -8.98 -5.97 -27.58
C HIS A 128 -8.50 -4.50 -27.65
N LEU A 129 -8.24 -3.83 -26.52
CA LEU A 129 -7.79 -2.42 -26.51
C LEU A 129 -6.26 -2.26 -26.33
N LEU A 130 -5.52 -3.36 -26.24
CA LEU A 130 -4.07 -3.35 -26.40
C LEU A 130 -3.79 -3.65 -27.87
N GLY A 131 -3.64 -2.60 -28.69
CA GLY A 131 -3.44 -2.67 -30.14
C GLY A 131 -2.16 -3.40 -30.55
N LEU A 132 -2.15 -4.73 -30.43
CA LEU A 132 -1.22 -5.62 -31.11
C LEU A 132 -1.98 -6.26 -32.28
N SER A 133 -2.09 -5.49 -33.35
CA SER A 133 -2.55 -5.95 -34.66
C SER A 133 -1.39 -6.63 -35.42
N GLY A 134 -1.28 -7.96 -35.31
CA GLY A 134 -0.74 -8.93 -36.29
C GLY A 134 0.75 -8.86 -36.69
N PRO A 135 1.27 -9.81 -37.53
CA PRO A 135 0.62 -10.97 -38.18
C PRO A 135 1.21 -12.34 -37.71
N HIS A 136 0.42 -13.42 -37.65
CA HIS A 136 0.12 -14.41 -38.69
C HIS A 136 1.29 -15.34 -39.08
N LEU A 137 1.01 -16.66 -38.99
CA LEU A 137 1.73 -17.84 -39.49
C LEU A 137 3.03 -18.28 -38.79
N TYR A 138 2.93 -19.36 -38.03
CA TYR A 138 3.86 -20.49 -38.20
C TYR A 138 3.11 -21.60 -38.94
N PRO A 139 3.74 -22.19 -39.97
CA PRO A 139 3.96 -23.62 -39.89
C PRO A 139 5.38 -24.05 -40.32
N LEU A 140 5.84 -25.08 -39.59
CA LEU A 140 6.91 -26.07 -39.83
C LEU A 140 8.32 -25.57 -40.20
#